data_AF-A0A353DLF5-F1
#
_entry.id   AF-A0A353DLF5-F1
#
_cell.length_a   1.000
_cell.length_b   1.000
_cell.length_c   1.000
_cell.angle_alpha   90.00
_cell.angle_beta   90.00
_cell.angle_gamma   90.00
#
_symmetry.space_group_name_H-M   'P 1'
#
loop_
_entity.id
_entity.type
_entity.pdbx_description
1 polymer ?
#
loop_
_entity_poly.entity_id
_entity_poly.type
_entity_poly.pdbx_seq_one_letter_code
_entity_poly.pdbx_strand_id
1 'polypeptide(L)'
;MKNFFQKLADYYLHLLKNKRAGFYLCALTAVLMILQAAVYSMAPSEVFNSLGVTLSVVGIVLFVVFSFSVKQLEILAPVSLMVINFSCLVAYAKADDLLDYFSTQFFSGFSLKTLFSLPIGVWLPIILFLANFIFSSVAMYLPQSKKESEEKANRALSEGGNNQ
;
A
#
# COMPACT_ATOMS: atom_id res chain seq x y z
N MET A 1 28.64 -21.23 -15.34
CA MET A 1 27.32 -20.65 -14.97
C MET A 1 27.52 -19.37 -14.17
N LYS A 2 27.88 -18.25 -14.82
CA LYS A 2 27.72 -16.93 -14.17
C LYS A 2 26.22 -16.71 -13.98
N ASN A 3 25.87 -16.45 -12.73
CA ASN A 3 24.69 -17.00 -12.06
C ASN A 3 23.38 -16.45 -12.60
N PHE A 4 22.42 -17.33 -12.89
CA PHE A 4 21.03 -16.96 -13.15
C PHE A 4 20.50 -15.97 -12.10
N PHE A 5 20.85 -16.19 -10.82
CA PHE A 5 20.55 -15.29 -9.71
C PHE A 5 21.20 -13.90 -9.82
N GLN A 6 22.43 -13.79 -10.35
CA GLN A 6 23.05 -12.49 -10.59
C GLN A 6 22.32 -11.75 -11.71
N LYS A 7 21.98 -12.42 -12.82
CA LYS A 7 21.18 -11.79 -13.88
C LYS A 7 19.80 -11.35 -13.40
N LEU A 8 19.16 -12.14 -12.53
CA LEU A 8 17.89 -11.80 -11.91
C LEU A 8 18.03 -10.57 -11.01
N ALA A 9 19.03 -10.57 -10.13
CA ALA A 9 19.30 -9.45 -9.22
C ALA A 9 19.60 -8.16 -9.99
N ASP A 10 20.44 -8.23 -11.02
CA ASP A 10 20.77 -7.09 -11.88
C ASP A 10 19.54 -6.54 -12.60
N TYR A 11 18.65 -7.42 -13.06
CA TYR A 11 17.38 -7.05 -13.68
C TYR A 11 16.44 -6.31 -12.71
N TYR A 12 16.26 -6.82 -11.48
CA TYR A 12 15.44 -6.16 -10.47
C TYR A 12 16.05 -4.83 -9.97
N LEU A 13 17.37 -4.77 -9.80
CA LEU A 13 18.06 -3.53 -9.46
C LEU A 13 17.88 -2.46 -10.54
N HIS A 14 17.93 -2.84 -11.82
CA HIS A 14 17.64 -1.93 -12.93
C HIS A 14 16.18 -1.45 -12.90
N LEU A 15 15.22 -2.34 -12.63
CA LEU A 15 13.81 -1.99 -12.46
C LEU A 15 13.60 -0.98 -11.32
N LEU A 16 14.20 -1.21 -10.15
CA LEU A 16 14.11 -0.32 -8.99
C LEU A 16 14.69 1.08 -9.27
N LYS A 17 15.81 1.17 -10.00
CA LYS A 17 16.40 2.46 -10.41
C LYS A 17 15.49 3.28 -11.33
N ASN A 18 14.56 2.62 -12.01
CA ASN A 18 13.58 3.26 -12.89
C ASN A 18 12.26 3.61 -12.22
N LYS A 19 12.08 3.26 -10.94
CA LYS A 19 10.89 3.63 -10.17
C LYS A 19 10.92 5.09 -9.71
N ARG A 20 9.74 5.68 -9.55
CA ARG A 20 9.52 7.07 -9.12
C ARG A 20 8.73 7.14 -7.80
N ALA A 21 8.44 8.34 -7.33
CA ALA A 21 7.76 8.61 -6.06
C ALA A 21 6.45 7.80 -5.88
N GLY A 22 5.68 7.59 -6.96
CA GLY A 22 4.45 6.81 -6.91
C GLY A 22 4.68 5.36 -6.46
N PHE A 23 5.74 4.72 -6.93
CA PHE A 23 6.09 3.35 -6.55
C PHE A 23 6.50 3.26 -5.08
N TYR A 24 7.31 4.20 -4.59
CA TYR A 24 7.73 4.22 -3.19
C TYR A 24 6.57 4.48 -2.24
N LEU A 25 5.59 5.30 -2.66
CA LEU A 25 4.37 5.52 -1.89
C LEU A 25 3.48 4.27 -1.86
N CYS A 26 3.37 3.53 -2.96
CA CYS A 26 2.72 2.21 -3.00
C CYS A 26 3.44 1.20 -2.09
N ALA A 27 4.77 1.17 -2.10
CA ALA A 27 5.57 0.29 -1.24
C ALA A 27 5.37 0.63 0.26
N LEU A 28 5.34 1.92 0.61
CA LEU A 28 5.00 2.37 1.96
C LEU A 28 3.59 1.92 2.35
N THR A 29 2.62 2.04 1.45
CA THR A 29 1.25 1.58 1.66
C THR A 29 1.21 0.07 1.89
N ALA A 30 1.96 -0.72 1.12
CA ALA A 30 2.05 -2.17 1.32
C ALA A 30 2.61 -2.52 2.71
N VAL A 31 3.62 -1.80 3.21
CA VAL A 31 4.15 -1.99 4.58
C VAL A 31 3.09 -1.63 5.62
N LEU A 32 2.38 -0.52 5.44
CA LEU A 32 1.29 -0.12 6.33
C LEU A 32 0.11 -1.11 6.29
N MET A 33 -0.15 -1.77 5.16
CA MET A 33 -1.15 -2.84 5.04
C MET A 33 -0.74 -4.08 5.84
N ILE A 34 0.55 -4.43 5.90
CA ILE A 34 1.06 -5.51 6.77
C ILE A 34 0.83 -5.15 8.24
N LEU A 35 1.19 -3.93 8.63
CA LEU A 35 0.98 -3.44 10.00
C LEU A 35 -0.51 -3.43 10.36
N GLN A 36 -1.36 -2.94 9.46
CA GLN A 36 -2.82 -2.93 9.61
C GLN A 36 -3.36 -4.34 9.82
N ALA A 37 -2.95 -5.31 8.98
CA ALA A 37 -3.38 -6.70 9.10
C ALA A 37 -2.95 -7.31 10.44
N ALA A 38 -1.72 -7.06 10.88
CA ALA A 38 -1.21 -7.55 12.15
C ALA A 38 -1.97 -6.97 13.35
N VAL A 39 -2.15 -5.64 13.39
CA VAL A 39 -2.86 -4.97 14.49
C VAL A 39 -4.34 -5.32 14.49
N TYR A 40 -5.00 -5.38 13.33
CA TYR A 40 -6.42 -5.71 13.25
C TYR A 40 -6.70 -7.17 13.64
N SER A 41 -5.73 -8.07 13.45
CA SER A 41 -5.82 -9.45 13.96
C SER A 41 -5.83 -9.54 15.49
N MET A 42 -5.53 -8.45 16.20
CA MET A 42 -5.63 -8.35 17.66
C MET A 42 -6.99 -7.78 18.12
N ALA A 43 -7.90 -7.46 17.18
CA ALA A 43 -9.21 -6.94 17.51
C ALA A 43 -10.05 -8.00 18.25
N PRO A 44 -10.94 -7.58 19.18
CA PRO A 44 -11.94 -8.46 19.76
C PRO A 44 -12.78 -9.15 18.68
N SER A 45 -13.22 -10.38 18.95
CA SER A 45 -13.93 -11.19 17.95
C SER A 45 -15.24 -10.56 17.48
N GLU A 46 -15.88 -9.72 18.31
CA GLU A 46 -17.13 -9.03 17.95
C GLU A 46 -16.92 -8.02 16.81
N VAL A 47 -15.72 -7.43 16.72
CA VAL A 47 -15.40 -6.37 15.74
C VAL A 47 -14.39 -6.80 14.68
N PHE A 48 -14.02 -8.08 14.69
CA PHE A 48 -13.05 -8.66 13.77
C PHE A 48 -13.74 -9.25 12.53
N ASN A 49 -13.38 -8.74 11.35
CA ASN A 49 -13.79 -9.28 10.06
C ASN A 49 -12.55 -9.79 9.30
N SER A 50 -12.46 -11.11 9.13
CA SER A 50 -11.34 -11.79 8.44
C SER A 50 -11.14 -11.32 6.99
N LEU A 51 -12.17 -10.76 6.34
CA LEU A 51 -12.05 -10.17 5.01
C LEU A 51 -11.08 -8.99 4.99
N GLY A 52 -11.02 -8.18 6.05
CA GLY A 52 -10.09 -7.04 6.12
C GLY A 52 -8.63 -7.49 6.07
N VAL A 53 -8.29 -8.60 6.72
CA VAL A 53 -6.94 -9.20 6.69
C VAL A 53 -6.67 -9.87 5.35
N THR A 54 -7.62 -10.65 4.86
CA THR A 54 -7.49 -11.40 3.60
C THR A 54 -7.29 -10.46 2.41
N LEU A 55 -8.09 -9.39 2.33
CA LEU A 55 -7.97 -8.38 1.30
C LEU A 55 -6.63 -7.64 1.40
N SER A 56 -6.12 -7.36 2.60
CA SER A 56 -4.79 -6.76 2.74
C SER A 56 -3.69 -7.63 2.11
N VAL A 57 -3.71 -8.94 2.34
CA VAL A 57 -2.76 -9.88 1.72
C VAL A 57 -2.91 -9.89 0.21
N VAL A 58 -4.14 -9.98 -0.30
CA VAL A 58 -4.42 -9.95 -1.75
C VAL A 58 -3.91 -8.65 -2.39
N GLY A 59 -4.12 -7.50 -1.75
CA GLY A 59 -3.64 -6.21 -2.24
C GLY A 59 -2.13 -6.12 -2.34
N ILE A 60 -1.41 -6.64 -1.33
CA ILE A 60 0.05 -6.72 -1.34
C ILE A 60 0.54 -7.61 -2.49
N VAL A 61 -0.08 -8.77 -2.68
CA VAL A 61 0.29 -9.71 -3.76
C VAL A 61 0.05 -9.05 -5.13
N LEU A 62 -1.10 -8.44 -5.35
CA LEU A 62 -1.42 -7.73 -6.60
C LEU A 62 -0.45 -6.57 -6.86
N PHE A 63 -0.10 -5.81 -5.83
CA PHE A 63 0.90 -4.75 -5.93
C PHE A 63 2.25 -5.28 -6.42
N VAL A 64 2.75 -6.37 -5.81
CA VAL A 64 4.03 -6.98 -6.20
C VAL A 64 3.95 -7.48 -7.64
N VAL A 65 2.89 -8.23 -7.98
CA VAL A 65 2.71 -8.77 -9.33
C VAL A 65 2.70 -7.65 -10.37
N PHE A 66 1.88 -6.61 -10.20
CA PHE A 66 1.78 -5.53 -11.18
C PHE A 66 3.01 -4.63 -11.23
N SER A 67 3.69 -4.41 -10.11
CA SER A 67 4.88 -3.56 -10.06
C SER A 67 6.09 -4.14 -10.78
N PHE A 68 6.19 -5.46 -10.87
CA PHE A 68 7.30 -6.16 -11.52
C PHE A 68 6.92 -6.83 -12.84
N SER A 69 5.68 -6.63 -13.30
CA SER A 69 5.20 -7.10 -14.60
C SER A 69 5.62 -6.17 -15.74
N VAL A 70 5.11 -6.42 -16.95
CA VAL A 70 5.32 -5.59 -18.14
C VAL A 70 4.96 -4.12 -17.86
N LYS A 71 5.74 -3.15 -18.39
CA LYS A 71 5.56 -1.69 -18.18
C LYS A 71 4.11 -1.19 -18.25
N GLN A 72 3.29 -1.78 -19.12
CA GLN A 72 1.88 -1.39 -19.29
C GLN A 72 1.01 -1.75 -18.07
N LEU A 73 1.37 -2.79 -17.33
CA LEU A 73 0.65 -3.26 -16.14
C LEU A 73 1.09 -2.51 -14.86
N GLU A 74 2.20 -1.77 -14.89
CA GLU A 74 2.67 -1.00 -13.72
C GLU A 74 1.66 0.06 -13.28
N ILE A 75 0.84 0.58 -14.19
CA ILE A 75 -0.23 1.54 -13.86
C ILE A 75 -1.35 0.89 -13.04
N LEU A 76 -1.52 -0.43 -13.13
CA LEU A 76 -2.51 -1.17 -12.34
C LEU A 76 -2.04 -1.40 -10.90
N ALA A 77 -0.75 -1.27 -10.61
CA ALA A 77 -0.23 -1.42 -9.25
C ALA A 77 -0.89 -0.44 -8.26
N PRO A 78 -0.84 0.90 -8.47
CA PRO A 78 -1.52 1.84 -7.56
C PRO A 78 -3.05 1.68 -7.58
N VAL A 79 -3.65 1.39 -8.74
CA VAL A 79 -5.12 1.20 -8.86
C VAL A 79 -5.58 0.00 -8.03
N SER A 80 -4.88 -1.13 -8.12
CA SER A 80 -5.20 -2.33 -7.34
C SER A 80 -5.09 -2.08 -5.85
N LEU A 81 -4.03 -1.39 -5.39
CA LEU A 81 -3.89 -1.01 -3.98
C LEU A 81 -5.02 -0.10 -3.53
N MET A 82 -5.41 0.89 -4.32
CA MET A 82 -6.49 1.80 -3.96
C MET A 82 -7.83 1.06 -3.81
N VAL A 83 -8.20 0.24 -4.80
CA VAL A 83 -9.46 -0.52 -4.79
C VAL A 83 -9.49 -1.52 -3.64
N ILE A 84 -8.38 -2.22 -3.40
CA ILE A 84 -8.28 -3.17 -2.30
C ILE A 84 -8.30 -2.46 -0.94
N ASN A 85 -7.58 -1.34 -0.77
CA ASN A 85 -7.62 -0.58 0.48
C ASN A 85 -9.00 0.01 0.77
N PHE A 86 -9.72 0.46 -0.26
CA PHE A 86 -11.11 0.86 -0.11
C PHE A 86 -11.99 -0.33 0.32
N SER A 87 -11.82 -1.49 -0.31
CA SER A 87 -12.56 -2.71 0.05
C SER A 87 -12.26 -3.19 1.47
N CYS A 88 -10.99 -3.08 1.89
CA CYS A 88 -10.52 -3.30 3.25
C CYS A 88 -11.22 -2.38 4.25
N LEU A 89 -11.27 -1.07 3.98
CA LEU A 89 -11.97 -0.09 4.81
C LEU A 89 -13.47 -0.39 4.91
N VAL A 90 -14.10 -0.77 3.81
CA VAL A 90 -15.52 -1.17 3.78
C VAL A 90 -15.76 -2.45 4.57
N ALA A 91 -14.90 -3.46 4.42
CA ALA A 91 -14.98 -4.72 5.18
C ALA A 91 -14.84 -4.48 6.69
N TYR A 92 -13.92 -3.58 7.08
CA TYR A 92 -13.76 -3.14 8.45
C TYR A 92 -15.02 -2.44 8.97
N ALA A 93 -15.53 -1.45 8.24
CA ALA A 93 -16.73 -0.69 8.62
C ALA A 93 -18.01 -1.54 8.67
N LYS A 94 -18.03 -2.65 7.93
CA LYS A 94 -19.11 -3.64 7.90
C LYS A 94 -18.90 -4.81 8.86
N ALA A 95 -17.90 -4.79 9.73
CA ALA A 95 -17.83 -5.78 10.81
C ALA A 95 -19.10 -5.64 11.66
N ASP A 96 -19.82 -6.74 11.85
CA ASP A 96 -21.24 -6.75 12.24
C ASP A 96 -21.54 -5.88 13.47
N ASP A 97 -20.68 -5.92 14.49
CA ASP A 97 -20.90 -5.17 15.73
C ASP A 97 -20.03 -3.90 15.86
N LEU A 98 -19.32 -3.47 14.81
CA LEU A 98 -18.43 -2.31 14.90
C LEU A 98 -19.21 -1.04 15.26
N LEU A 99 -20.30 -0.75 14.55
CA LEU A 99 -21.10 0.45 14.79
C LEU A 99 -21.74 0.45 16.18
N ASP A 100 -22.22 -0.70 16.64
CA ASP A 100 -22.84 -0.85 17.96
C ASP A 100 -21.79 -0.76 19.08
N TYR A 101 -20.59 -1.31 18.86
CA TYR A 101 -19.44 -1.16 19.74
C TYR A 101 -19.05 0.32 19.88
N PHE A 102 -18.93 1.06 18.78
CA PHE A 102 -18.64 2.50 18.82
C PHE A 102 -19.78 3.28 19.49
N SER A 103 -21.03 2.98 19.18
CA SER A 103 -22.20 3.63 19.79
C SER A 103 -22.19 3.47 21.32
N THR A 104 -21.86 2.27 21.81
CA THR A 104 -21.78 1.96 23.24
C THR A 104 -20.61 2.71 23.91
N GLN A 105 -19.43 2.66 23.31
CA GLN A 105 -18.22 3.28 23.89
C GLN A 105 -18.25 4.81 23.85
N PHE A 106 -18.97 5.41 22.89
CA PHE A 106 -19.09 6.85 22.73
C PHE A 106 -20.47 7.41 23.09
N PHE A 107 -21.29 6.65 23.82
CA PHE A 107 -22.62 7.08 24.26
C PHE A 107 -22.58 8.41 25.04
N SER A 108 -21.54 8.62 25.85
CA SER A 108 -21.32 9.86 26.61
C SER A 108 -20.69 11.00 25.80
N GLY A 109 -20.55 10.84 24.47
CA GLY A 109 -19.92 11.79 23.56
C GLY A 109 -18.51 11.37 23.10
N PHE A 110 -18.09 11.95 21.98
CA PHE A 110 -16.77 11.69 21.39
C PHE A 110 -15.66 12.45 22.12
N SER A 111 -14.61 11.72 22.53
CA SER A 111 -13.36 12.32 23.02
C SER A 111 -12.15 11.50 22.58
N LEU A 112 -11.01 12.17 22.35
CA LEU A 112 -9.75 11.49 22.03
C LEU A 112 -9.31 10.55 23.16
N LYS A 113 -9.57 10.92 24.42
CA LYS A 113 -9.27 10.07 25.58
C LYS A 113 -10.03 8.75 25.51
N THR A 114 -11.32 8.81 25.15
CA THR A 114 -12.15 7.60 24.96
C THR A 114 -11.61 6.77 23.80
N LEU A 115 -11.29 7.38 22.66
CA LEU A 115 -10.73 6.67 21.50
C LEU A 115 -9.43 5.92 21.84
N PHE A 116 -8.48 6.56 22.51
CA PHE A 116 -7.21 5.94 22.89
C PHE A 116 -7.31 5.00 24.10
N SER A 117 -8.44 4.99 24.82
CA SER A 117 -8.71 3.99 25.86
C SER A 117 -9.20 2.65 25.29
N LEU A 118 -9.60 2.61 24.01
CA LEU A 118 -9.99 1.38 23.35
C LEU A 118 -8.77 0.46 23.15
N PRO A 119 -9.00 -0.86 23.01
CA PRO A 119 -7.93 -1.78 22.63
C PRO A 119 -7.24 -1.33 21.35
N ILE A 120 -5.92 -1.53 21.28
CA ILE A 120 -5.13 -1.12 20.12
C ILE A 120 -5.62 -1.76 18.82
N GLY A 121 -6.14 -2.98 18.88
CA GLY A 121 -6.76 -3.68 17.75
C GLY A 121 -8.07 -3.06 17.24
N VAL A 122 -8.60 -2.03 17.90
CA VAL A 122 -9.83 -1.32 17.49
C VAL A 122 -9.51 0.07 16.94
N TRP A 123 -8.84 0.93 17.71
CA TRP A 123 -8.64 2.32 17.27
C TRP A 123 -7.53 2.49 16.24
N LEU A 124 -6.43 1.73 16.34
CA LEU A 124 -5.28 1.89 15.45
C LEU A 124 -5.58 1.43 14.01
N PRO A 125 -6.32 0.32 13.78
CA PRO A 125 -6.75 -0.06 12.44
C PRO A 125 -7.54 1.03 11.72
N ILE A 126 -8.40 1.80 12.41
CA ILE A 126 -9.13 2.93 11.78
C ILE A 126 -8.15 3.89 11.11
N ILE A 127 -7.12 4.29 11.85
CA ILE A 127 -6.09 5.22 11.36
C ILE A 127 -5.32 4.59 10.21
N LEU A 128 -4.96 3.31 10.33
CA LEU A 128 -4.20 2.59 9.31
C LEU A 128 -5.00 2.37 8.01
N PHE A 129 -6.28 1.97 8.08
CA PHE A 129 -7.16 1.83 6.91
C PHE A 129 -7.32 3.17 6.18
N LEU A 130 -7.55 4.26 6.92
CA LEU A 130 -7.66 5.61 6.35
C LEU A 130 -6.34 6.06 5.71
N ALA A 131 -5.21 5.90 6.42
CA ALA A 131 -3.90 6.27 5.89
C ALA A 131 -3.55 5.47 4.62
N ASN A 132 -3.82 4.15 4.63
CA ASN A 132 -3.60 3.29 3.47
C ASN A 132 -4.46 3.72 2.27
N PHE A 133 -5.74 4.02 2.49
CA PHE A 133 -6.61 4.50 1.42
C PHE A 133 -6.15 5.86 0.86
N ILE A 134 -5.76 6.80 1.71
CA ILE A 134 -5.25 8.11 1.28
C ILE A 134 -3.94 7.94 0.49
N PHE A 135 -2.96 7.21 1.01
CA PHE A 135 -1.67 7.05 0.35
C PHE A 135 -1.77 6.28 -0.98
N SER A 136 -2.60 5.24 -1.04
CA SER A 136 -2.86 4.55 -2.32
C SER A 136 -3.58 5.44 -3.34
N SER A 137 -4.52 6.27 -2.89
CA SER A 137 -5.19 7.25 -3.75
C SER A 137 -4.22 8.30 -4.29
N VAL A 138 -3.35 8.86 -3.45
CA VAL A 138 -2.31 9.82 -3.87
C VAL A 138 -1.32 9.15 -4.84
N ALA A 139 -0.93 7.91 -4.58
CA ALA A 139 0.00 7.18 -5.43
C ALA A 139 -0.52 6.97 -6.86
N MET A 140 -1.84 6.90 -7.06
CA MET A 140 -2.47 6.80 -8.38
C MET A 140 -2.18 8.02 -9.26
N TYR A 141 -2.02 9.21 -8.67
CA TYR A 141 -1.73 10.45 -9.39
C TYR A 141 -0.23 10.71 -9.57
N LEU A 142 0.63 9.89 -8.98
CA LEU A 142 2.08 10.03 -9.07
C LEU A 142 2.67 9.10 -10.15
N PRO A 143 3.72 9.54 -10.85
CA PRO A 143 4.41 8.69 -11.82
C PRO A 143 5.03 7.47 -11.13
N GLN A 144 4.75 6.29 -11.67
CA GLN A 144 5.23 5.00 -11.15
C GLN A 144 6.65 4.66 -11.65
N SER A 145 6.95 4.97 -12.92
CA SER A 145 8.25 4.78 -13.56
C SER A 145 8.74 6.04 -14.27
N LYS A 146 10.04 6.11 -14.55
CA LYS A 146 10.61 7.09 -15.49
C LYS A 146 10.08 6.81 -16.90
N LYS A 147 9.80 7.86 -17.69
CA LYS A 147 9.39 7.67 -19.10
C LYS A 147 10.61 7.28 -19.93
N GLU A 148 10.39 6.44 -20.93
CA GLU A 148 11.46 5.93 -21.81
C GLU A 148 12.19 7.04 -22.57
N SER A 149 11.52 8.17 -22.82
CA SER A 149 12.11 9.38 -23.41
C SER A 149 13.07 10.13 -22.47
N GLU A 150 12.75 10.19 -21.17
CA GLU A 150 13.62 10.82 -20.16
C GLU A 150 14.89 9.98 -19.93
N GLU A 151 14.76 8.66 -20.02
CA GLU A 151 15.88 7.73 -19.88
C GLU A 151 16.86 7.83 -21.06
N LYS A 152 16.33 7.91 -22.29
CA LYS A 152 17.14 8.14 -23.50
C LYS A 152 17.81 9.52 -23.48
N ALA A 153 17.11 10.57 -23.05
CA ALA A 153 17.66 11.92 -22.96
C ALA A 153 18.81 12.01 -21.93
N ASN A 154 18.66 11.39 -20.76
CA ASN A 154 19.73 11.38 -19.75
C ASN A 154 20.96 10.59 -20.21
N ARG A 155 20.79 9.48 -20.95
CA ARG A 155 21.92 8.74 -21.53
C ARG A 155 22.67 9.57 -22.58
N ALA A 156 21.95 10.25 -23.46
CA ALA A 156 22.54 11.14 -24.45
C ALA A 156 23.35 12.29 -23.82
N LEU A 157 22.86 12.86 -22.71
CA LEU A 157 23.58 13.88 -21.95
C LEU A 157 24.83 13.33 -21.24
N SER A 158 24.77 12.10 -20.71
CA SER A 158 25.95 11.47 -20.08
C SER A 158 27.03 11.03 -21.07
N GLU A 159 26.64 10.69 -22.30
CA GLU A 159 27.58 10.29 -23.36
C GLU A 159 28.18 11.51 -24.08
N GLY A 160 27.43 12.61 -24.22
CA GLY A 160 27.90 13.85 -24.82
C GLY A 160 28.91 14.65 -23.97
N GLY A 161 28.95 14.43 -22.66
CA GLY A 161 29.87 15.11 -21.73
C GLY A 161 31.28 14.49 -21.65
N ASN A 162 31.53 13.33 -22.26
CA ASN A 162 32.82 12.64 -22.26
C ASN A 162 33.71 12.97 -23.46
N ASN A 163 33.28 13.92 -24.31
CA ASN A 163 34.00 14.35 -25.52
C ASN A 163 34.53 15.80 -25.41
N GLN A 164 34.66 16.35 -24.19
CA GLN A 164 35.38 17.60 -23.90
C GLN A 164 36.53 17.32 -22.95
#